data_AF-A0A382J7Q6-F1
#
_entry.id   AF-A0A382J7Q6-F1
#
_cell.length_a   1.000
_cell.length_b   1.000
_cell.length_c   1.000
_cell.angle_alpha   90.00
_cell.angle_beta   90.00
_cell.angle_gamma   90.00
#
_symmetry.space_group_name_H-M   'P 1'
#
loop_
_entity.id
_entity.type
_entity.pdbx_description
1 polymer ?
#
loop_
_entity_poly.entity_id
_entity_poly.type
_entity_poly.pdbx_seq_one_letter_code
_entity_poly.pdbx_strand_id
1 'polypeptide(L)'
;MGVMIRKISLLILLSLFCGSMDLAADSASNRKDQTVRLGMKSGFHVMYYVSSPFVLEIPGEDFTFGLVYGSGKFQTSSTSTTIKSYPTETDTWVFSTTELTGRYYLGNSFNIPFGVAMYNIHMEDWEYLDLDFELDY
;
A
#
# COMPACT_ATOMS: atom_id res chain seq x y z
N MET A 1 16.47 -27.01 27.50
CA MET A 1 16.91 -25.63 27.17
C MET A 1 15.93 -24.88 26.25
N GLY A 2 15.36 -25.50 25.21
CA GLY A 2 14.45 -24.81 24.26
C GLY A 2 13.09 -24.32 24.81
N VAL A 3 12.53 -24.97 25.84
CA VAL A 3 11.25 -24.57 26.43
C VAL A 3 11.35 -23.23 27.18
N MET A 4 12.48 -22.97 27.82
CA MET A 4 12.72 -21.73 28.58
C MET A 4 12.93 -20.53 27.64
N ILE A 5 13.66 -20.74 26.53
CA ILE A 5 13.88 -19.72 25.49
C ILE A 5 12.55 -19.31 24.84
N ARG A 6 11.64 -20.26 24.56
CA ARG A 6 10.30 -19.94 24.02
C ARG A 6 9.46 -19.10 24.97
N LYS A 7 9.47 -19.42 26.27
CA LYS A 7 8.74 -18.65 27.29
C LYS A 7 9.28 -17.23 27.45
N ILE A 8 10.61 -17.07 27.42
CA ILE A 8 11.26 -15.76 27.49
C ILE A 8 10.98 -14.94 26.23
N SER A 9 11.02 -15.55 25.05
CA SER A 9 10.69 -14.88 23.79
C SER A 9 9.23 -14.41 23.75
N LEU A 10 8.29 -15.21 24.27
CA LEU A 10 6.89 -14.80 24.41
C LEU A 10 6.72 -13.65 25.40
N LEU A 11 7.46 -13.67 26.51
CA LEU A 11 7.40 -12.63 27.53
C LEU A 11 7.93 -11.28 26.98
N ILE A 12 9.02 -11.30 26.22
CA ILE A 12 9.56 -10.12 25.54
C ILE A 12 8.54 -9.60 24.53
N LEU A 13 7.91 -10.49 23.74
CA LEU A 13 6.87 -10.11 22.79
C LEU A 13 5.66 -9.47 23.51
N LEU A 14 5.16 -10.07 24.59
CA LEU A 14 4.07 -9.49 25.39
C LEU A 14 4.45 -8.13 26.00
N SER A 15 5.70 -7.94 26.44
CA SER A 15 6.15 -6.66 26.99
C SER A 15 6.21 -5.54 25.94
N LEU A 16 6.47 -5.89 24.68
CA LEU A 16 6.42 -4.94 23.56
C LEU A 16 4.98 -4.54 23.19
N PHE A 17 3.98 -5.35 23.53
CA PHE A 17 2.56 -5.08 23.26
C PHE A 17 1.77 -4.56 24.48
N CYS A 18 2.37 -4.50 25.67
CA CYS A 18 1.68 -4.07 26.91
C CYS A 18 1.87 -2.58 27.25
N GLY A 19 2.66 -1.85 26.46
CA GLY A 19 2.85 -0.41 26.61
C GLY A 19 1.76 0.39 25.93
N SER A 20 0.55 0.41 26.51
CA SER A 20 -0.47 1.48 26.43
C SER A 20 -1.88 0.90 26.67
N MET A 21 -2.21 0.56 27.92
CA MET A 21 -3.62 0.55 28.33
C MET A 21 -4.03 1.98 28.66
N ASP A 22 -4.12 2.84 27.65
CA ASP A 22 -4.74 4.15 27.81
C ASP A 22 -6.25 3.98 27.79
N LEU A 23 -6.85 4.22 28.95
CA LEU A 23 -8.28 4.39 29.12
C LEU A 23 -8.75 5.43 28.09
N ALA A 24 -9.74 5.06 27.26
CA ALA A 24 -10.17 5.74 26.02
C ALA A 24 -10.69 7.20 26.13
N ALA A 25 -10.30 7.94 27.16
CA ALA A 25 -10.65 9.34 27.37
C ALA A 25 -9.68 10.33 26.67
N ASP A 26 -8.41 9.96 26.47
CA ASP A 26 -7.42 10.84 25.85
C ASP A 26 -6.81 10.22 24.57
N SER A 27 -7.42 10.54 23.44
CA SER A 27 -6.91 10.10 22.13
C SER A 27 -5.71 10.92 21.64
N ALA A 28 -5.47 12.11 22.21
CA ALA A 28 -4.36 12.97 21.82
C ALA A 28 -3.05 12.48 22.43
N SER A 29 -3.06 12.09 23.72
CA SER A 29 -1.89 11.44 24.36
C SER A 29 -1.53 10.13 23.65
N ASN A 30 -2.51 9.26 23.40
CA ASN A 30 -2.25 7.98 22.71
C ASN A 30 -1.63 8.18 21.30
N ARG A 31 -2.04 9.22 20.57
CA ARG A 31 -1.43 9.57 19.27
C ARG A 31 0.00 10.07 19.41
N LYS A 32 0.27 10.85 20.44
CA LYS A 32 1.61 11.37 20.76
C LYS A 32 2.58 10.28 21.20
N ASP A 33 2.07 9.30 21.93
CA ASP A 33 2.88 8.20 22.47
C ASP A 33 3.15 7.11 21.41
N GLN A 34 2.41 7.11 20.30
CA GLN A 34 2.65 6.21 19.18
C GLN A 34 3.83 6.71 18.31
N THR A 35 4.93 5.95 18.27
CA THR A 35 6.09 6.30 17.42
C THR A 35 5.80 6.12 15.92
N VAL A 36 5.07 5.07 15.55
CA VAL A 36 4.75 4.77 14.16
C VAL A 36 3.45 3.96 14.07
N ARG A 37 2.70 4.18 13.00
CA ARG A 37 1.53 3.37 12.63
C ARG A 37 1.77 2.74 11.28
N LEU A 38 1.58 1.43 11.21
CA LEU A 38 1.71 0.65 9.99
C LEU A 38 0.33 0.15 9.57
N GLY A 39 0.09 0.11 8.27
CA GLY A 39 -1.17 -0.36 7.73
C GLY A 39 -1.07 -0.74 6.26
N MET A 40 -2.19 -1.21 5.72
CA MET A 40 -2.37 -1.44 4.30
C MET A 40 -3.63 -0.72 3.87
N LYS A 41 -3.59 -0.08 2.71
CA LYS A 41 -4.76 0.57 2.12
C LYS A 41 -5.40 -0.38 1.12
N SER A 42 -6.68 -0.63 1.27
CA SER A 42 -7.50 -1.35 0.31
C SER A 42 -8.80 -0.58 0.05
N GLY A 43 -9.42 -0.79 -1.10
CA GLY A 43 -10.69 -0.14 -1.43
C GLY A 43 -11.12 -0.39 -2.87
N PHE A 44 -12.29 0.16 -3.23
CA PHE A 44 -12.86 0.04 -4.58
C PHE A 44 -12.15 0.91 -5.63
N HIS A 45 -11.29 1.85 -5.21
CA HIS A 45 -10.45 2.60 -6.14
C HIS A 45 -9.43 1.66 -6.78
N VAL A 46 -9.44 1.55 -8.12
CA VAL A 46 -8.66 0.55 -8.88
C VAL A 46 -7.18 0.56 -8.50
N MET A 47 -6.60 1.74 -8.29
CA MET A 47 -5.19 1.85 -7.86
C MET A 47 -4.94 1.11 -6.54
N TYR A 48 -5.83 1.25 -5.55
CA TYR A 48 -5.67 0.58 -4.25
C TYR A 48 -6.03 -0.90 -4.31
N TYR A 49 -6.99 -1.25 -5.15
CA TYR A 49 -7.37 -2.64 -5.37
C TYR A 49 -6.20 -3.46 -5.92
N VAL A 50 -5.52 -2.94 -6.96
CA VAL A 50 -4.41 -3.64 -7.61
C VAL A 50 -3.11 -3.50 -6.81
N SER A 51 -2.74 -2.29 -6.39
CA SER A 51 -1.43 -2.05 -5.75
C SER A 51 -1.40 -2.35 -4.25
N SER A 52 -2.56 -2.47 -3.58
CA SER A 52 -2.71 -2.76 -2.14
C SER A 52 -1.61 -2.10 -1.27
N PRO A 53 -1.45 -0.77 -1.34
CA PRO A 53 -0.22 -0.12 -0.91
C PRO A 53 -0.08 -0.12 0.61
N PHE A 54 1.18 -0.19 1.06
CA PHE A 54 1.53 -0.08 2.47
C PHE A 54 1.41 1.36 2.95
N VAL A 55 1.02 1.54 4.21
CA VAL A 55 0.84 2.83 4.85
C VAL A 55 1.78 2.90 6.05
N LEU A 56 2.60 3.94 6.07
CA LEU A 56 3.47 4.32 7.17
C LEU A 56 3.04 5.69 7.68
N GLU A 57 2.51 5.79 8.89
CA GLU A 57 2.15 7.08 9.49
C GLU A 57 3.02 7.35 10.72
N ILE A 58 3.40 8.62 10.91
CA ILE A 58 4.01 9.15 12.12
C ILE A 58 2.94 10.02 12.77
N PRO A 59 2.22 9.49 13.79
CA PRO A 59 1.23 10.26 14.49
C PRO A 59 1.88 11.21 15.51
N GLY A 60 1.23 12.34 15.70
CA GLY A 60 1.50 13.31 16.75
C GLY A 60 0.19 13.78 17.35
N GLU A 61 0.30 14.63 18.37
CA GLU A 61 -0.83 15.14 19.14
C GLU A 61 -1.88 15.82 18.25
N ASP A 62 -1.44 16.79 17.43
CA ASP A 62 -2.31 17.57 16.54
C ASP A 62 -2.19 17.17 15.06
N PHE A 63 -1.04 16.64 14.64
CA PHE A 63 -0.78 16.29 13.25
C PHE A 63 -0.34 14.84 13.13
N THR A 64 -0.83 14.15 12.11
CA THR A 64 -0.26 12.89 11.64
C THR A 64 0.19 13.08 10.20
N PHE A 65 1.39 12.61 9.88
CA PHE A 65 1.89 12.55 8.51
C PHE A 65 2.08 11.11 8.12
N GLY A 66 1.83 10.77 6.86
CA GLY A 66 1.99 9.43 6.37
C GLY A 66 2.52 9.36 4.95
N LEU A 67 3.18 8.25 4.68
CA LEU A 67 3.62 7.83 3.36
C LEU A 67 2.88 6.56 3.01
N VAL A 68 2.20 6.58 1.87
CA VAL A 68 1.56 5.41 1.28
C VAL A 68 2.38 5.03 0.05
N TYR A 69 2.81 3.77 -0.04
CA TYR A 69 3.58 3.30 -1.17
C TYR A 69 3.28 1.84 -1.49
N GLY A 70 3.11 1.52 -2.77
CA GLY A 70 2.97 0.14 -3.21
C GLY A 70 2.81 0.02 -4.71
N SER A 71 3.03 -1.19 -5.20
CA SER A 71 2.88 -1.55 -6.61
C SER A 71 2.22 -2.91 -6.74
N GLY A 72 1.41 -3.09 -7.77
CA GLY A 72 0.76 -4.37 -8.05
C GLY A 72 0.57 -4.59 -9.55
N LYS A 73 0.40 -5.86 -9.93
CA LYS A 73 0.20 -6.28 -11.31
C LYS A 73 -1.26 -6.66 -11.55
N PHE A 74 -1.80 -6.23 -12.68
CA PHE A 74 -3.10 -6.63 -13.18
C PHE A 74 -2.90 -7.29 -14.54
N GLN A 75 -3.27 -8.57 -14.65
CA GLN A 75 -3.09 -9.36 -15.86
C GLN A 75 -4.43 -9.61 -16.53
N THR A 76 -4.48 -9.43 -17.84
CA THR A 76 -5.61 -9.83 -18.68
C THR A 76 -5.09 -10.78 -19.76
N SER A 77 -5.83 -11.86 -20.01
CA SER A 77 -5.49 -12.83 -21.05
C SER A 77 -6.58 -12.84 -22.11
N SER A 78 -6.17 -12.71 -23.37
CA SER A 78 -7.07 -12.77 -24.52
C SER A 78 -6.74 -13.99 -25.37
N THR A 79 -7.78 -14.71 -25.82
CA THR A 79 -7.63 -15.87 -26.71
C THR A 79 -8.29 -15.56 -28.04
N SER A 80 -7.51 -15.44 -29.11
CA SER A 80 -8.03 -15.26 -30.47
C SER A 80 -8.36 -16.61 -31.10
N THR A 81 -9.57 -16.78 -31.63
CA THR A 81 -10.06 -18.02 -32.26
C THR A 81 -9.85 -18.06 -33.79
N THR A 82 -9.09 -17.11 -34.34
CA THR A 82 -9.16 -16.80 -35.78
C THR A 82 -8.31 -17.74 -36.66
N ILE A 83 -7.30 -18.46 -36.15
CA ILE A 83 -6.42 -19.32 -36.96
C ILE A 83 -6.09 -20.60 -36.17
N LYS A 84 -5.77 -21.72 -36.86
CA LYS A 84 -5.49 -23.08 -36.32
C LYS A 84 -4.35 -23.20 -35.26
N SER A 85 -3.85 -22.10 -34.75
CA SER A 85 -2.92 -22.02 -33.62
C SER A 85 -3.57 -21.11 -32.59
N TYR A 86 -3.60 -21.51 -31.31
CA TYR A 86 -4.21 -20.74 -30.22
C TYR A 86 -3.13 -19.96 -29.45
N PRO A 87 -2.66 -18.79 -29.92
CA PRO A 87 -1.84 -17.95 -29.08
C PRO A 87 -2.70 -17.35 -27.96
N THR A 88 -2.26 -17.52 -26.72
CA THR A 88 -2.78 -16.78 -25.57
C THR A 88 -1.87 -15.60 -25.35
N GLU A 89 -2.35 -14.39 -25.60
CA GLU A 89 -1.64 -13.16 -25.26
C GLU A 89 -2.02 -12.74 -23.85
N THR A 90 -1.01 -12.38 -23.04
CA THR A 90 -1.20 -11.92 -21.66
C THR A 90 -0.64 -10.52 -21.51
N ASP A 91 -1.52 -9.54 -21.36
CA ASP A 91 -1.12 -8.17 -21.10
C ASP A 91 -0.95 -7.97 -19.59
N THR A 92 0.23 -7.51 -19.18
CA THR A 92 0.53 -7.20 -17.77
C THR A 92 0.60 -5.69 -17.57
N TRP A 93 -0.35 -5.17 -16.80
CA TRP A 93 -0.41 -3.78 -16.37
C TRP A 93 0.14 -3.64 -14.95
N VAL A 94 1.08 -2.73 -14.73
CA VAL A 94 1.68 -2.45 -13.43
C VAL A 94 1.15 -1.12 -12.92
N PHE A 95 0.54 -1.18 -11.74
CA PHE A 95 -0.05 -0.06 -11.05
C PHE A 95 0.85 0.32 -9.89
N SER A 96 1.30 1.57 -9.83
CA SER A 96 2.09 2.11 -8.73
C SER A 96 1.34 3.25 -8.05
N THR A 97 1.30 3.19 -6.72
CA THR A 97 0.66 4.18 -5.86
C THR A 97 1.69 4.78 -4.93
N THR A 98 1.76 6.11 -4.89
CA THR A 98 2.52 6.85 -3.89
C THR A 98 1.68 8.02 -3.39
N GLU A 99 1.53 8.15 -2.08
CA GLU A 99 0.78 9.26 -1.48
C GLU A 99 1.54 9.84 -0.29
N LEU A 100 1.57 11.16 -0.20
CA LEU A 100 1.92 11.86 1.03
C LEU A 100 0.62 12.30 1.69
N THR A 101 0.33 11.73 2.84
CA THR A 101 -0.90 12.00 3.59
C THR A 101 -0.59 12.83 4.83
N GLY A 102 -1.54 13.67 5.19
CA GLY A 102 -1.53 14.47 6.39
C GLY A 102 -2.91 14.48 7.00
N ARG A 103 -2.96 14.62 8.32
CA ARG A 103 -4.22 14.73 9.05
C ARG A 103 -4.02 15.68 10.21
N TYR A 104 -4.84 16.72 10.24
CA TYR A 104 -4.90 17.66 11.36
C TYR A 104 -6.05 17.29 12.28
N TYR A 105 -5.81 17.20 13.58
CA TYR A 105 -6.80 16.85 14.59
C TYR A 105 -7.30 18.10 15.31
N LEU A 106 -8.62 18.30 15.30
CA LEU A 106 -9.30 19.33 16.08
C LEU A 106 -9.74 18.69 17.39
N GLY A 107 -8.80 18.59 18.33
CA GLY A 107 -8.98 17.88 19.60
C GLY A 107 -9.06 16.36 19.43
N ASN A 108 -9.98 15.71 20.16
CA ASN A 108 -10.05 14.25 20.20
C ASN A 108 -10.85 13.64 19.04
N SER A 109 -11.93 14.29 18.61
CA SER A 109 -12.96 13.62 17.80
C SER A 109 -12.95 13.97 16.33
N PHE A 110 -12.46 15.16 15.97
CA PHE A 110 -12.51 15.64 14.59
C PHE A 110 -11.11 15.67 13.98
N ASN A 111 -11.04 15.38 12.69
CA ASN A 111 -9.82 15.56 11.93
C ASN A 111 -10.10 15.95 10.49
N ILE A 112 -9.16 16.68 9.90
CA ILE A 112 -9.18 17.12 8.52
C ILE A 112 -8.03 16.39 7.80
N PRO A 113 -8.34 15.44 6.90
CA PRO A 113 -7.32 14.82 6.07
C PRO A 113 -6.94 15.74 4.91
N PHE A 114 -5.66 15.73 4.56
CA PHE A 114 -5.10 16.39 3.39
C PHE A 114 -3.98 15.52 2.81
N GLY A 115 -3.58 15.75 1.57
CA GLY A 115 -2.49 15.00 0.98
C GLY A 115 -2.42 15.15 -0.52
N VAL A 116 -1.35 14.61 -1.08
CA VAL A 116 -1.11 14.51 -2.52
C VAL A 116 -0.89 13.06 -2.87
N ALA A 117 -1.49 12.63 -3.98
CA ALA A 117 -1.38 11.27 -4.48
C ALA A 117 -0.84 11.29 -5.90
N MET A 118 0.06 10.36 -6.18
CA MET A 118 0.63 10.12 -7.49
C MET A 118 0.39 8.65 -7.87
N TYR A 119 -0.29 8.48 -8.99
CA TYR A 119 -0.66 7.18 -9.54
C TYR A 119 0.03 7.01 -10.88
N ASN A 120 0.67 5.87 -11.09
CA ASN A 120 1.29 5.52 -12.35
C ASN A 120 0.78 4.16 -12.82
N ILE A 121 0.50 4.06 -14.11
CA ILE A 121 0.09 2.82 -14.77
C ILE A 121 1.01 2.65 -15.97
N HIS A 122 1.72 1.53 -16.04
CA HIS A 122 2.53 1.18 -17.20
C HIS A 122 2.29 -0.27 -17.61
N MET A 123 2.42 -0.58 -18.88
CA MET A 123 2.38 -1.96 -19.39
C MET A 123 3.81 -2.45 -19.57
N GLU A 124 4.12 -3.70 -19.18
CA GLU A 124 5.49 -4.22 -19.27
C GLU A 124 5.93 -4.41 -20.73
N ASP A 125 5.01 -4.77 -21.63
CA ASP A 125 5.31 -5.13 -23.02
C ASP A 125 4.50 -4.27 -24.03
N TRP A 126 4.54 -2.94 -23.91
CA TRP A 126 3.87 -2.07 -24.89
C TRP A 126 4.68 -1.98 -26.19
N GLU A 127 4.48 -2.95 -27.09
CA GLU A 127 4.90 -2.85 -28.48
C GLU A 127 3.92 -1.92 -29.22
N TYR A 128 4.34 -0.68 -29.46
CA TYR A 128 3.61 0.25 -30.32
C TYR A 128 3.74 -0.21 -31.76
N LEU A 129 2.68 -0.84 -32.28
CA LEU A 129 2.52 -1.23 -33.68
C LEU A 129 3.70 -2.09 -34.18
N ASP A 130 3.51 -3.40 -34.14
CA ASP A 130 4.27 -4.46 -34.83
C ASP A 130 4.48 -4.14 -36.33
N LEU A 131 5.28 -3.11 -36.63
CA LEU A 131 5.59 -2.57 -37.95
C LEU A 131 7.11 -2.48 -38.05
N ASP A 132 7.72 -3.56 -38.54
CA ASP A 132 9.04 -3.50 -39.14
C ASP A 132 8.96 -2.66 -40.41
N PHE A 133 9.38 -1.39 -40.34
CA PHE A 133 9.64 -0.60 -41.54
C PHE A 133 10.97 -1.08 -42.13
N GLU A 134 10.91 -2.06 -43.03
CA GLU A 134 12.03 -2.40 -43.89
C GLU A 134 12.17 -1.31 -44.96
N LEU A 135 13.13 -0.41 -44.77
CA LEU A 135 13.56 0.54 -45.81
C LEU A 135 14.36 -0.24 -46.85
N ASP A 136 13.67 -0.75 -47.86
CA ASP A 136 14.29 -1.27 -49.08
C ASP A 136 14.93 -0.08 -49.82
N TYR A 137 16.26 -0.10 -49.97
CA TYR A 137 17.07 0.95 -50.60
C TYR A 137 17.55 0.54 -51.98
#